data_AF-A0A9D8EWL8-F1
#
_entry.id   AF-A0A9D8EWL8-F1
#
_cell.length_a   1.000
_cell.length_b   1.000
_cell.length_c   1.000
_cell.angle_alpha   90.00
_cell.angle_beta   90.00
_cell.angle_gamma   90.00
#
_symmetry.space_group_name_H-M   'P 1'
#
loop_
_entity.id
_entity.type
_entity.pdbx_description
1 polymer ?
#
loop_
_entity_poly.entity_id
_entity_poly.type
_entity_poly.pdbx_seq_one_letter_code
_entity_poly.pdbx_strand_id
1 'polypeptide(L)'
;MIKRIFKILIFFSLIVLFFSFTTLIFAQEEKGESNDTIAGYTFTPSDYTLLVQPAVCYITTVWFAYVYDPAVAAWSDVYIYGPFGGTGFVVNPETGHIVTAAHVVDAP
;
A
#
# COMPACT_ATOMS: atom_id res chain seq x y z
N MET A 1 -55.41 2.35 18.43
CA MET A 1 -54.08 1.73 18.64
C MET A 1 -53.06 2.12 17.58
N ILE A 2 -53.37 1.94 16.28
CA ILE A 2 -52.50 2.29 15.14
C ILE A 2 -51.96 3.73 15.13
N LYS A 3 -52.79 4.73 15.42
CA LYS A 3 -52.35 6.15 15.45
C LYS A 3 -51.28 6.43 16.52
N ARG A 4 -51.24 5.64 17.61
CA ARG A 4 -50.27 5.81 18.70
C ARG A 4 -48.93 5.16 18.33
N ILE A 5 -48.98 4.00 17.67
CA ILE A 5 -47.81 3.30 17.13
C ILE A 5 -47.13 4.13 16.03
N PHE A 6 -47.92 4.73 15.14
CA PHE A 6 -47.38 5.57 14.06
C PHE A 6 -46.63 6.81 14.58
N LYS A 7 -47.13 7.46 15.64
CA LYS A 7 -46.43 8.58 16.29
C LYS A 7 -45.10 8.15 16.93
N ILE A 8 -45.05 6.95 17.52
CA ILE A 8 -43.82 6.40 18.12
C ILE A 8 -42.79 6.10 17.03
N LEU A 9 -43.21 5.53 15.90
CA LEU A 9 -42.34 5.25 14.76
C LEU A 9 -41.71 6.52 14.16
N ILE A 10 -42.51 7.58 13.98
CA ILE A 10 -42.00 8.87 13.50
C ILE A 10 -40.98 9.46 14.48
N PHE A 11 -41.24 9.36 15.79
CA PHE A 11 -40.33 9.86 16.80
C PHE A 11 -38.98 9.13 16.77
N PHE A 12 -38.99 7.80 16.67
CA PHE A 12 -37.75 7.02 16.51
C PHE A 12 -37.03 7.32 15.19
N SER A 13 -37.76 7.49 14.09
CA SER A 13 -37.15 7.85 12.80
C SER A 13 -36.45 9.21 12.85
N LEU A 14 -37.03 10.20 13.53
CA LEU A 14 -36.40 11.51 13.71
C LEU A 14 -35.16 11.41 14.59
N ILE A 15 -35.19 10.62 15.67
CA ILE A 15 -34.02 10.38 16.51
C ILE A 15 -32.87 9.77 15.71
N VAL A 16 -33.13 8.70 14.95
CA VAL A 16 -32.10 8.06 14.11
C VAL A 16 -31.53 9.04 13.09
N LEU A 17 -32.39 9.88 12.50
CA LEU A 17 -31.96 10.93 11.58
C LEU A 17 -31.04 11.95 12.28
N PHE A 18 -31.42 12.48 13.44
CA PHE A 18 -30.61 13.43 14.20
C PHE A 18 -29.25 12.85 14.60
N PHE A 19 -29.22 11.60 15.09
CA PHE A 19 -27.96 10.92 15.43
C PHE A 19 -27.09 10.55 14.22
N SER A 20 -27.66 10.50 13.01
CA SER A 20 -26.89 10.27 11.78
C SER A 20 -26.11 11.51 11.33
N PHE A 21 -26.57 12.71 11.70
CA PHE A 21 -25.92 13.97 11.35
C PHE A 21 -24.93 14.48 12.42
N THR A 22 -25.00 13.99 13.66
CA THR A 22 -24.07 14.43 14.72
C THR A 22 -22.63 14.02 14.47
N THR A 23 -22.39 12.87 13.82
CA THR A 23 -21.02 12.41 13.49
C THR A 23 -20.29 13.34 12.52
N LEU A 24 -21.03 14.04 11.64
CA LEU A 24 -20.47 15.02 10.71
C LEU A 24 -20.11 16.35 11.40
N ILE A 25 -20.85 16.75 12.44
CA ILE A 25 -20.63 18.02 13.15
C ILE A 25 -19.46 17.91 14.14
N PHE A 26 -19.28 16.74 14.79
CA PHE A 26 -18.16 16.51 15.72
C PHE A 26 -16.83 16.14 15.04
N ALA A 27 -16.81 16.00 13.72
CA ALA A 27 -15.57 15.70 12.97
C ALA A 27 -14.71 16.94 12.67
N GLN A 28 -15.15 18.16 13.05
CA GLN A 28 -14.43 19.41 12.80
C GLN A 28 -14.03 20.14 14.09
N GLU A 29 -13.00 19.66 14.77
CA GLU A 29 -12.13 20.44 15.67
C GLU A 29 -10.88 19.58 15.89
N GLU A 30 -9.67 19.94 15.42
CA GLU A 30 -8.81 20.95 16.03
C GLU A 30 -7.89 21.64 15.00
N LYS A 31 -7.73 22.95 15.16
CA LYS A 31 -6.61 23.72 14.60
C LYS A 31 -5.35 23.39 15.40
N GLY A 32 -4.46 22.60 14.81
CA GLY A 32 -3.09 22.41 15.28
C GLY A 32 -2.13 22.59 14.13
N GLU A 33 -1.30 23.63 14.21
CA GLU A 33 -0.27 24.00 13.23
C GLU A 33 0.79 22.89 13.12
N SER A 34 0.60 21.96 12.18
CA SER A 34 1.66 21.12 11.64
C SER A 34 1.40 20.92 10.16
N ASN A 35 2.45 20.99 9.33
CA ASN A 35 2.38 20.87 7.88
C ASN A 35 1.80 19.53 7.36
N ASP A 36 1.44 18.62 8.28
CA ASP A 36 0.87 17.30 8.02
C ASP A 36 -0.66 17.23 8.24
N THR A 37 -1.32 18.34 8.58
CA THR A 37 -2.77 18.36 8.82
C THR A 37 -3.54 18.93 7.64
N ILE A 38 -4.09 18.06 6.79
CA ILE A 38 -5.14 18.44 5.84
C ILE A 38 -6.49 18.24 6.55
N ALA A 39 -7.25 19.31 6.75
CA ALA A 39 -8.59 19.29 7.33
C ALA A 39 -8.71 18.74 8.77
N GLY A 40 -7.70 18.95 9.63
CA GLY A 40 -7.76 18.54 11.04
C GLY A 40 -7.54 17.04 11.27
N TYR A 41 -7.22 16.29 10.22
CA TYR A 41 -6.76 14.91 10.34
C TYR A 41 -5.24 14.87 10.51
N THR A 42 -4.78 14.17 11.54
CA THR A 42 -3.36 13.89 11.74
C THR A 42 -3.03 12.53 11.16
N PHE A 43 -2.11 12.51 10.19
CA PHE A 43 -1.65 11.26 9.58
C PHE A 43 -1.07 10.28 10.62
N THR A 44 -1.57 9.06 10.59
CA THR A 44 -1.02 7.93 11.33
C THR A 44 0.07 7.24 10.52
N PRO A 45 0.98 6.46 11.14
CA PRO A 45 1.94 5.63 10.40
C PRO A 45 1.31 4.68 9.36
N SER A 46 0.08 4.22 9.61
CA SER A 46 -0.67 3.38 8.67
C SER A 46 -1.06 4.13 7.41
N ASP A 47 -1.40 5.41 7.52
CA ASP A 47 -1.78 6.22 6.37
C ASP A 47 -0.56 6.49 5.48
N TYR A 48 0.59 6.80 6.09
CA TYR A 48 1.85 6.91 5.34
C TYR A 48 2.18 5.62 4.58
N THR A 49 1.92 4.47 5.21
CA THR A 49 2.10 3.17 4.56
C THR A 49 1.14 3.01 3.37
N LEU A 50 -0.13 3.34 3.54
CA LEU A 50 -1.14 3.29 2.47
C LEU A 50 -0.80 4.21 1.29
N LEU A 51 -0.23 5.38 1.55
CA LEU A 51 0.18 6.32 0.51
C LEU A 51 1.38 5.80 -0.29
N VAL A 52 2.32 5.10 0.34
CA VAL A 52 3.56 4.62 -0.31
C VAL A 52 3.40 3.23 -0.93
N GLN A 53 2.53 2.38 -0.39
CA GLN A 53 2.37 0.98 -0.79
C GLN A 53 2.19 0.78 -2.32
N PRO A 54 1.44 1.61 -3.06
CA PRO A 54 1.29 1.44 -4.51
C PRO A 54 2.59 1.61 -5.31
N ALA A 55 3.59 2.31 -4.76
CA ALA A 55 4.87 2.52 -5.43
C ALA A 55 5.86 1.37 -5.17
N VAL A 56 5.62 0.51 -4.19
CA VAL A 56 6.53 -0.59 -3.82
C VAL A 56 6.23 -1.83 -4.65
N CYS A 57 7.26 -2.45 -5.22
CA CYS A 57 7.14 -3.64 -6.06
C CYS A 57 8.07 -4.76 -5.61
N TYR A 58 7.65 -6.01 -5.88
CA TYR A 58 8.51 -7.18 -5.76
C TYR A 58 9.33 -7.37 -7.04
N ILE A 59 10.62 -7.65 -6.90
CA ILE A 59 11.55 -7.86 -8.00
C ILE A 59 12.00 -9.32 -7.97
N THR A 60 11.94 -9.98 -9.12
CA THR A 60 12.44 -11.34 -9.31
C THR A 60 13.53 -11.33 -10.36
N THR A 61 14.71 -11.82 -10.00
CA THR A 61 15.86 -11.91 -10.89
C THR A 61 16.18 -13.37 -11.19
N VAL A 62 16.42 -13.66 -12.47
CA VAL A 62 16.75 -15.00 -12.97
C VAL A 62 17.93 -14.86 -13.92
N TRP A 63 18.97 -15.66 -13.68
CA TRP A 63 20.17 -15.67 -14.50
C TRP A 63 20.29 -16.98 -15.29
N PHE A 64 20.98 -16.90 -16.43
CA PHE A 64 21.44 -18.07 -17.16
C PHE A 64 22.94 -18.17 -16.95
N ALA A 65 23.40 -19.33 -16.51
CA ALA A 65 24.78 -19.57 -16.17
C ALA A 65 25.33 -20.80 -16.89
N TYR A 66 26.66 -20.82 -17.02
CA TYR A 66 27.44 -21.97 -17.47
C TYR A 66 28.48 -22.23 -16.38
N VAL A 67 28.62 -23.48 -15.94
CA VAL A 67 29.69 -23.88 -15.01
C VAL A 67 30.80 -24.52 -15.82
N TYR A 68 32.03 -24.05 -15.64
CA TYR A 68 33.20 -24.72 -16.18
C TYR A 68 33.61 -25.89 -15.26
N ASP A 69 33.66 -27.10 -15.82
CA ASP A 69 34.20 -28.27 -15.12
C ASP A 69 35.67 -28.50 -15.55
N PRO A 70 36.64 -28.23 -14.66
CA PRO A 70 38.05 -28.43 -14.97
C PRO A 70 38.44 -29.90 -15.09
N ALA A 71 37.65 -30.84 -14.55
CA ALA A 71 37.96 -32.27 -14.63
C ALA A 71 37.77 -32.84 -16.04
N VAL A 72 36.80 -32.30 -16.79
CA VAL A 72 36.51 -32.70 -18.19
C VAL A 72 36.85 -31.61 -19.21
N ALA A 73 37.42 -30.48 -18.76
CA ALA A 73 37.76 -29.32 -19.59
C ALA A 73 36.60 -28.84 -20.48
N ALA A 74 35.39 -28.87 -19.94
CA ALA A 74 34.17 -28.53 -20.67
C ALA A 74 33.26 -27.61 -19.85
N TRP A 75 32.48 -26.80 -20.55
CA TRP A 75 31.39 -26.03 -19.95
C TRP A 75 30.13 -26.89 -19.86
N SER A 76 29.33 -26.68 -18.81
CA SER A 76 27.98 -27.26 -18.71
C SER A 76 27.09 -26.75 -19.84
N ASP A 77 25.95 -27.41 -20.05
CA ASP A 77 24.83 -26.78 -20.75
C ASP A 77 24.34 -25.55 -19.97
N VAL A 78 23.55 -24.69 -20.64
CA VAL A 78 22.85 -23.57 -19.99
C VAL A 78 22.00 -24.12 -18.84
N TYR A 79 22.22 -23.61 -17.63
CA TYR A 79 21.30 -23.85 -16.52
C TYR A 79 20.77 -22.53 -15.96
N ILE A 80 19.54 -22.60 -15.44
CA ILE A 80 18.85 -21.46 -14.83
C ILE A 80 19.35 -21.34 -13.38
N TYR A 81 19.84 -20.16 -13.03
CA TYR A 81 20.26 -19.81 -11.68
C TYR A 81 19.30 -18.77 -11.09
N GLY A 82 18.64 -19.12 -9.99
CA GLY A 82 17.55 -18.36 -9.38
C GLY A 82 16.29 -19.21 -9.16
N PRO A 83 15.12 -18.59 -8.87
CA PRO A 83 14.88 -17.14 -8.78
C PRO A 83 15.39 -16.53 -7.48
N PHE A 84 15.84 -15.27 -7.55
CA PHE A 84 16.16 -14.44 -6.39
C PHE A 84 15.14 -13.33 -6.25
N GLY A 85 14.75 -13.05 -5.00
CA GLY A 85 13.72 -12.08 -4.66
C GLY A 85 14.29 -10.85 -3.98
N GLY A 86 13.77 -9.69 -4.35
CA GLY A 86 14.04 -8.44 -3.66
C GLY A 86 12.87 -7.46 -3.77
N THR A 87 13.07 -6.26 -3.24
CA THR A 87 12.07 -5.19 -3.29
C THR A 87 12.65 -3.95 -3.97
N GLY A 88 11.78 -3.17 -4.58
CA GLY A 88 12.11 -1.86 -5.12
C GLY A 88 10.92 -0.93 -5.02
N PHE A 89 11.10 0.31 -5.45
CA PHE A 89 10.02 1.27 -5.55
C PHE A 89 10.14 2.12 -6.81
N VAL A 90 8.98 2.44 -7.39
CA VAL A 90 8.86 3.27 -8.59
C VAL A 90 9.17 4.73 -8.21
N VAL A 91 10.15 5.32 -8.90
CA VAL A 91 10.53 6.75 -8.71
C VAL A 91 10.00 7.65 -9.83
N ASN A 92 9.67 7.07 -10.98
CA ASN A 92 8.99 7.78 -12.06
C ASN A 92 7.95 6.85 -12.72
N PRO A 93 6.65 7.04 -12.42
CA PRO A 93 5.58 6.19 -12.93
C PRO A 93 5.30 6.41 -14.43
N GLU A 94 5.63 7.57 -14.99
CA GLU A 94 5.41 7.86 -16.42
C GLU A 94 6.35 7.06 -17.32
N THR A 95 7.54 6.73 -16.81
CA THR A 95 8.61 6.05 -17.54
C THR A 95 8.91 4.65 -17.00
N GLY A 96 8.36 4.29 -15.84
CA GLY A 96 8.58 2.98 -15.21
C GLY A 96 9.94 2.81 -14.54
N HIS A 97 10.64 3.89 -14.19
CA HIS A 97 11.92 3.78 -13.48
C HIS A 97 11.70 3.29 -12.04
N ILE A 98 12.43 2.23 -11.67
CA ILE A 98 12.40 1.60 -10.34
C ILE A 98 13.80 1.69 -9.73
N VAL A 99 13.86 2.01 -8.44
CA VAL A 99 15.09 1.94 -7.64
C VAL A 99 15.05 0.69 -6.76
N THR A 100 16.16 -0.04 -6.72
CA THR A 100 16.38 -1.20 -5.85
C THR A 100 17.84 -1.24 -5.41
N ALA A 101 18.17 -2.13 -4.47
CA ALA A 101 19.55 -2.37 -4.10
C ALA A 101 20.27 -3.12 -5.23
N ALA A 102 21.52 -2.75 -5.50
CA ALA A 102 22.29 -3.31 -6.61
C ALA A 102 22.37 -4.86 -6.55
N HIS A 103 22.59 -5.43 -5.37
CA HIS A 103 22.64 -6.88 -5.15
C HIS A 103 21.32 -7.64 -5.42
N VAL A 104 20.20 -6.95 -5.65
CA VAL A 104 18.93 -7.58 -6.07
C VAL A 104 18.95 -7.92 -7.56
N VAL A 105 19.71 -7.15 -8.36
CA VAL A 105 19.73 -7.24 -9.83
C VAL A 105 21.11 -7.55 -10.42
N ASP A 106 22.18 -7.29 -9.68
CA ASP A 106 23.54 -7.58 -10.11
C ASP A 106 23.80 -9.08 -10.14
N ALA A 107 24.60 -9.51 -11.13
CA ALA A 107 25.07 -10.87 -11.21
C ALA A 107 25.97 -11.20 -9.98
N PRO A 108 25.79 -12.35 -9.32
CA PRO A 108 26.65 -12.78 -8.23
C PRO A 108 28.06 -13.16 -8.68
#